data_AF-A0A078B882-F1
#
_entry.id   AF-A0A078B882-F1
#
_cell.length_a   1.000
_cell.length_b   1.000
_cell.length_c   1.000
_cell.angle_alpha   90.00
_cell.angle_beta   90.00
_cell.angle_gamma   90.00
#
_symmetry.space_group_name_H-M   'P 1'
#
loop_
_entity.id
_entity.type
_entity.pdbx_description
1 polymer ?
#
loop_
_entity_poly.entity_id
_entity_poly.type
_entity_poly.pdbx_seq_one_letter_code
_entity_poly.pdbx_strand_id
1 'polypeptide(L)'
;MDVKDIPLDKCPSGRFLGETVQTDNFGLQFNYKCPKTLNTTLWLQLKTKPNLKCANDTDIMKALDVLEINLLTSNQFVDVNERERNPVKSIIKNFYSTSKSELSQTFSLKLGQNFLIKNTSPLSNQIYSENITYYSIRADETNLGDYKKYQTTFRYFILLDDNILTTSIEVYTISDALSSTGGILGIVSLIDKILLYRLGNVLQNIWLLQEKRVKESYKQKNETFQESLGNA
;
A
#
# COMPACT_ATOMS: atom_id res chain seq x y z
N MET A 1 17.46 42.29 1.59
CA MET A 1 16.86 41.01 2.03
C MET A 1 17.72 39.90 1.49
N ASP A 2 18.60 39.41 2.35
CA ASP A 2 19.57 38.37 2.04
C ASP A 2 18.89 37.07 1.62
N VAL A 3 19.40 36.48 0.54
CA VAL A 3 19.21 35.06 0.27
C VAL A 3 19.87 34.35 1.44
N LYS A 4 19.08 33.94 2.45
CA LYS A 4 19.59 33.02 3.47
C LYS A 4 19.89 31.73 2.73
N ASP A 5 21.18 31.43 2.58
CA ASP A 5 21.64 30.15 2.10
C ASP A 5 20.85 29.06 2.82
N ILE A 6 20.18 28.20 2.05
CA ILE A 6 19.50 27.05 2.63
C ILE A 6 20.62 26.19 3.23
N PRO A 7 20.68 26.01 4.55
CA PRO A 7 21.80 25.31 5.16
C PRO A 7 21.82 23.86 4.66
N LEU A 8 22.84 23.53 3.89
CA LEU A 8 23.09 22.19 3.36
C LEU A 8 24.02 21.44 4.32
N ASP A 9 23.63 20.24 4.73
CA ASP A 9 24.43 19.35 5.57
C ASP A 9 24.54 17.98 4.90
N LYS A 10 25.36 17.08 5.45
CA LYS A 10 25.40 15.68 5.00
C LYS A 10 24.00 15.07 5.08
N CYS A 11 23.64 14.30 4.06
CA CYS A 11 22.37 13.58 4.05
C CYS A 11 22.41 12.51 5.16
N PRO A 12 21.55 12.59 6.20
CA PRO A 12 21.57 11.63 7.29
C PRO A 12 21.17 10.23 6.79
N SER A 13 21.77 9.20 7.37
CA SER A 13 21.42 7.81 7.08
C SER A 13 19.94 7.56 7.38
N GLY A 14 19.26 6.84 6.49
CA GLY A 14 17.82 6.53 6.62
C GLY A 14 16.85 7.61 6.13
N ARG A 15 17.33 8.76 5.64
CA ARG A 15 16.47 9.82 5.04
C ARG A 15 15.62 9.32 3.87
N PHE A 16 16.10 8.31 3.14
CA PHE A 16 15.41 7.69 2.02
C PHE A 16 14.68 6.42 2.47
N LEU A 17 13.78 6.56 3.47
CA LEU A 17 12.97 5.47 4.01
C LEU A 17 13.77 4.25 4.47
N GLY A 18 15.01 4.45 4.96
CA GLY A 18 15.87 3.35 5.40
C GLY A 18 16.61 2.59 4.29
N GLU A 19 16.51 3.02 3.02
CA GLU A 19 17.33 2.45 1.93
C GLU A 19 18.81 2.73 2.18
N THR A 20 19.61 1.71 2.53
CA THR A 20 21.04 1.87 2.80
C THR A 20 21.88 1.51 1.57
N VAL A 21 21.64 0.33 1.00
CA VAL A 21 22.39 -0.21 -0.15
C VAL A 21 22.37 0.74 -1.35
N GLN A 22 21.19 1.24 -1.71
CA GLN A 22 21.06 2.15 -2.85
C GLN A 22 21.68 3.52 -2.54
N THR A 23 21.53 4.03 -1.31
CA THR A 23 22.16 5.30 -0.93
C THR A 23 23.68 5.23 -0.94
N ASP A 24 24.24 4.07 -0.59
CA ASP A 24 25.69 3.83 -0.60
C ASP A 24 26.19 3.68 -2.04
N ASN A 25 25.47 2.95 -2.89
CA ASN A 25 25.80 2.80 -4.31
C ASN A 25 25.82 4.14 -5.07
N PHE A 26 24.88 5.03 -4.76
CA PHE A 26 24.86 6.40 -5.31
C PHE A 26 25.81 7.36 -4.57
N GLY A 27 26.45 6.92 -3.49
CA GLY A 27 27.32 7.76 -2.68
C GLY A 27 26.59 8.96 -2.06
N LEU A 28 25.28 8.84 -1.79
CA LEU A 28 24.42 9.94 -1.32
C LEU A 28 24.89 10.56 0.01
N GLN A 29 25.54 9.76 0.85
CA GLN A 29 26.06 10.22 2.15
C GLN A 29 27.40 10.95 2.03
N PHE A 30 28.11 10.78 0.91
CA PHE A 30 29.47 11.28 0.71
C PHE A 30 29.53 12.41 -0.32
N ASN A 31 28.82 12.25 -1.43
CA ASN A 31 28.92 13.11 -2.61
C ASN A 31 27.86 14.21 -2.64
N TYR A 32 26.82 14.10 -1.81
CA TYR A 32 25.65 14.99 -1.85
C TYR A 32 25.43 15.69 -0.50
N LYS A 33 24.94 16.92 -0.57
CA LYS A 33 24.48 17.67 0.60
C LYS A 33 22.98 17.84 0.52
N CYS A 34 22.31 17.62 1.64
CA CYS A 34 20.88 17.77 1.77
C CYS A 34 20.55 19.03 2.60
N PRO A 35 19.49 19.78 2.26
CA PRO A 35 19.02 20.87 3.10
C PRO A 35 18.53 20.36 4.46
N LYS A 36 18.90 21.07 5.54
CA LYS A 36 18.49 20.77 6.93
C LYS A 36 16.98 20.95 7.14
N THR A 37 16.41 21.98 6.54
CA THR A 37 14.97 22.31 6.65
C THR A 37 14.49 22.77 5.28
N LEU A 38 13.67 21.95 4.64
CA LEU A 38 12.94 22.31 3.41
C LEU A 38 11.57 22.80 3.84
N ASN A 39 11.41 24.11 4.00
CA ASN A 39 10.08 24.71 3.98
C ASN A 39 9.69 24.82 2.50
N THR A 40 8.68 24.06 2.07
CA THR A 40 8.39 23.77 0.65
C THR A 40 7.82 24.94 -0.15
N THR A 41 7.93 26.16 0.35
CA THR A 41 7.76 27.38 -0.46
C THR A 41 9.03 27.67 -1.25
N LEU A 42 9.41 26.76 -2.17
CA LEU A 42 10.49 26.99 -3.13
C LEU A 42 10.01 27.97 -4.22
N TRP A 43 9.85 29.24 -3.84
CA TRP A 43 9.79 30.33 -4.78
C TRP A 43 11.22 30.80 -5.02
N LEU A 44 11.86 30.32 -6.09
CA LEU A 44 13.14 30.86 -6.54
C LEU A 44 12.90 32.23 -7.17
N GLN A 45 12.59 33.24 -6.35
CA GLN A 45 12.69 34.62 -6.78
C GLN A 45 14.16 35.00 -6.72
N LEU A 46 14.84 34.92 -7.87
CA LEU A 46 16.13 35.57 -8.08
C LEU A 46 15.92 37.07 -7.86
N LYS A 47 16.18 37.54 -6.63
CA LYS A 47 16.31 38.97 -6.37
C LYS A 47 17.48 39.45 -7.19
N THR A 48 17.17 40.17 -8.27
CA THR A 48 18.14 40.94 -9.04
C THR A 48 18.82 41.90 -8.06
N LYS A 49 20.06 41.59 -7.66
CA LYS A 49 20.87 42.56 -6.93
C LYS A 49 21.05 43.75 -7.88
N PRO A 50 20.80 45.00 -7.44
CA PRO A 50 20.69 46.16 -8.34
C PRO A 50 21.99 46.58 -9.07
N ASN A 51 23.07 45.79 -8.99
CA ASN A 51 24.35 46.05 -9.67
C ASN A 51 24.97 44.80 -10.32
N LEU A 52 24.22 43.71 -10.48
CA LEU A 52 24.71 42.55 -11.24
C LEU A 52 24.51 42.82 -12.75
N LYS A 53 25.60 42.91 -13.49
CA LYS A 53 25.57 42.84 -14.96
C LYS A 53 25.44 41.38 -15.38
N CYS A 54 24.57 41.10 -16.36
CA CYS A 54 24.52 39.78 -16.98
C CYS A 54 25.89 39.44 -17.61
N ALA A 55 26.26 38.17 -17.57
CA ALA A 55 27.39 37.68 -18.34
C ALA A 55 27.10 37.81 -19.85
N ASN A 56 28.14 37.74 -20.68
CA ASN A 56 27.98 37.77 -22.13
C ASN A 56 27.19 36.53 -22.61
N ASP A 57 26.44 36.67 -23.71
CA ASP A 57 25.63 35.59 -24.27
C ASP A 57 26.45 34.31 -24.51
N THR A 58 27.69 34.44 -24.97
CA THR A 58 28.60 33.30 -25.18
C THR A 58 28.90 32.54 -23.89
N ASP A 59 29.03 33.24 -22.77
CA ASP A 59 29.34 32.63 -21.48
C ASP A 59 28.08 31.97 -20.88
N ILE A 60 26.92 32.58 -21.11
CA ILE A 60 25.61 32.00 -20.74
C ILE A 60 25.37 30.71 -21.54
N MET A 61 25.60 30.71 -22.85
CA MET A 61 25.41 29.51 -23.68
C MET A 61 26.37 28.39 -23.28
N LYS A 62 27.65 28.70 -23.02
CA LYS A 62 28.61 27.72 -22.49
C LYS A 62 28.17 27.15 -21.15
N ALA A 63 27.67 27.99 -20.24
CA ALA A 63 27.16 27.54 -18.95
C ALA A 63 25.93 26.64 -19.11
N LEU A 64 25.05 26.93 -20.06
CA LEU A 64 23.88 26.11 -20.38
C LEU A 64 24.24 24.78 -21.06
N ASP A 65 25.34 24.72 -21.82
CA ASP A 65 25.82 23.50 -22.47
C ASP A 65 26.46 22.50 -21.48
N VAL A 66 26.98 22.99 -20.35
CA VAL A 66 27.54 22.16 -19.28
C VAL A 66 26.56 21.93 -18.12
N LEU A 67 25.34 22.46 -18.23
CA LEU A 67 24.33 22.30 -17.20
C LEU A 67 23.80 20.86 -17.21
N GLU A 68 24.11 20.15 -16.14
CA GLU A 68 23.61 18.81 -15.86
C GLU A 68 22.77 18.83 -14.58
N ILE A 69 21.59 18.22 -14.64
CA ILE A 69 20.69 18.06 -13.52
C ILE A 69 20.50 16.58 -13.27
N ASN A 70 20.87 16.17 -12.06
CA ASN A 70 20.69 14.81 -11.57
C ASN A 70 19.73 14.87 -10.39
N LEU A 71 18.48 14.45 -10.61
CA LEU A 71 17.45 14.42 -9.60
C LEU A 71 17.23 13.00 -9.11
N LEU A 72 17.75 12.72 -7.92
CA LEU A 72 17.55 11.46 -7.22
C LEU A 72 16.26 11.51 -6.40
N THR A 73 15.38 10.55 -6.64
CA THR A 73 14.06 10.48 -6.02
C THR A 73 13.80 9.11 -5.42
N SER A 74 13.08 9.06 -4.30
CA SER A 74 12.59 7.79 -3.73
C SER A 74 11.22 7.49 -4.29
N ASN A 75 11.13 6.44 -5.09
CA ASN A 75 9.91 5.97 -5.74
C ASN A 75 9.41 4.70 -5.06
N GLN A 76 8.11 4.61 -4.77
CA GLN A 76 7.52 3.38 -4.21
C GLN A 76 6.79 2.58 -5.29
N PHE A 77 6.83 1.26 -5.17
CA PHE A 77 6.12 0.34 -6.06
C PHE A 77 5.60 -0.87 -5.26
N VAL A 78 4.59 -1.53 -5.82
CA VAL A 78 3.99 -2.73 -5.23
C VAL A 78 4.69 -3.96 -5.79
N ASP A 79 5.28 -4.77 -4.92
CA ASP A 79 5.78 -6.10 -5.26
C ASP A 79 4.63 -7.11 -5.10
N VAL A 80 4.04 -7.50 -6.22
CA VAL A 80 2.93 -8.47 -6.28
C VAL A 80 3.30 -9.87 -5.76
N ASN A 81 4.60 -10.17 -5.64
CA ASN A 81 5.08 -11.44 -5.13
C ASN A 81 5.24 -11.45 -3.60
N GLU A 82 5.29 -10.30 -2.95
CA GLU A 82 5.46 -10.15 -1.49
C GLU A 82 4.09 -9.94 -0.81
N ARG A 83 3.46 -11.03 -0.36
CA ARG A 83 2.07 -10.97 0.16
C ARG A 83 1.95 -10.80 1.68
N GLU A 84 3.01 -11.05 2.44
CA GLU A 84 2.92 -11.19 3.90
C GLU A 84 3.45 -10.01 4.72
N ARG A 85 4.65 -9.48 4.44
CA ARG A 85 5.26 -8.42 5.29
C ARG A 85 4.88 -7.00 4.87
N ASN A 86 5.50 -6.53 3.79
CA ASN A 86 5.29 -5.20 3.26
C ASN A 86 5.37 -5.25 1.72
N PRO A 87 4.21 -5.27 1.03
CA PRO A 87 4.17 -5.31 -0.43
C PRO A 87 4.68 -4.00 -1.07
N VAL A 88 4.72 -2.89 -0.33
CA VAL A 88 5.20 -1.61 -0.85
C VAL A 88 6.71 -1.50 -0.62
N LYS A 89 7.48 -1.54 -1.70
CA LYS A 89 8.95 -1.40 -1.68
C LYS A 89 9.36 -0.05 -2.25
N SER A 90 10.49 0.47 -1.77
CA SER A 90 11.12 1.71 -2.27
C SER A 90 12.26 1.41 -3.22
N ILE A 91 12.48 2.30 -4.17
CA ILE A 91 13.63 2.32 -5.06
C ILE A 91 14.04 3.76 -5.36
N ILE A 92 15.34 4.02 -5.37
CA ILE A 92 15.92 5.29 -5.76
C ILE A 92 16.00 5.33 -7.29
N LYS A 93 15.34 6.33 -7.88
CA LYS A 93 15.43 6.61 -9.32
C LYS A 93 16.24 7.87 -9.55
N ASN A 94 17.16 7.79 -10.50
CA ASN A 94 17.90 8.94 -11.01
C ASN A 94 17.23 9.46 -12.29
N PHE A 95 16.72 10.69 -12.22
CA PHE A 95 16.32 11.45 -13.40
C PHE A 95 17.47 12.36 -13.81
N TYR A 96 18.17 11.93 -14.85
CA TYR A 96 19.28 12.66 -15.44
C TYR A 96 18.80 13.51 -16.62
N SER A 97 19.21 14.76 -16.66
CA SER A 97 18.85 15.71 -17.71
C SER A 97 20.03 16.64 -17.99
N THR A 98 20.34 16.85 -19.26
CA THR A 98 21.42 17.74 -19.71
C THR A 98 20.84 18.84 -20.56
N SER A 99 21.31 20.06 -20.40
CA SER A 99 20.90 21.19 -21.24
C SER A 99 21.85 21.35 -22.43
N LYS A 100 21.32 21.91 -23.52
CA LYS A 100 22.11 22.35 -24.67
C LYS A 100 21.52 23.67 -25.17
N SER A 101 22.36 24.68 -25.29
CA SER A 101 22.03 26.07 -25.66
C SER A 101 21.21 26.18 -26.95
N GLU A 102 21.47 25.31 -27.92
CA GLU A 102 20.79 25.30 -29.23
C GLU A 102 19.37 24.72 -29.17
N LEU A 103 19.02 24.03 -28.09
CA LEU A 103 17.76 23.31 -27.94
C LEU A 103 16.89 23.96 -26.87
N SER A 104 15.60 23.98 -27.14
CA SER A 104 14.58 24.23 -26.12
C SER A 104 14.13 22.89 -25.55
N GLN A 105 14.54 22.59 -24.32
CA GLN A 105 14.26 21.31 -23.67
C GLN A 105 13.30 21.48 -22.50
N THR A 106 12.26 20.65 -22.46
CA THR A 106 11.29 20.61 -21.36
C THR A 106 11.19 19.20 -20.81
N PHE A 107 11.41 19.04 -19.52
CA PHE A 107 11.28 17.80 -18.77
C PHE A 107 10.11 17.91 -17.81
N SER A 108 9.23 16.92 -17.80
CA SER A 108 8.07 16.87 -16.90
C SER A 108 8.13 15.61 -16.04
N LEU A 109 8.11 15.79 -14.72
CA LEU A 109 7.90 14.72 -13.75
C LEU A 109 6.50 14.84 -13.14
N LYS A 110 5.83 13.70 -12.98
CA LYS A 110 4.57 13.59 -12.26
C LYS A 110 4.74 12.84 -10.94
N LEU A 111 4.20 13.42 -9.87
CA LEU A 111 4.11 12.86 -8.53
C LEU A 111 2.72 12.27 -8.32
N GLY A 112 2.60 10.95 -8.29
CA GLY A 112 1.36 10.24 -8.07
C GLY A 112 1.22 9.71 -6.65
N GLN A 113 0.00 9.81 -6.10
CA GLN A 113 -0.42 9.12 -4.89
C GLN A 113 -1.34 7.96 -5.29
N ASN A 114 -0.91 6.73 -5.03
CA ASN A 114 -1.60 5.52 -5.42
C ASN A 114 -2.07 4.75 -4.18
N PHE A 115 -2.95 3.77 -4.41
CA PHE A 115 -3.54 2.95 -3.37
C PHE A 115 -3.30 1.46 -3.64
N LEU A 116 -2.98 0.73 -2.58
CA LEU A 116 -2.94 -0.72 -2.56
C LEU A 116 -4.04 -1.20 -1.63
N ILE A 117 -4.99 -1.93 -2.20
CA ILE A 117 -6.05 -2.61 -1.46
C ILE A 117 -5.59 -4.04 -1.22
N LYS A 118 -5.40 -4.39 0.06
CA LYS A 118 -5.06 -5.75 0.47
C LYS A 118 -6.33 -6.43 0.95
N ASN A 119 -6.75 -7.44 0.21
CA ASN A 119 -7.93 -8.23 0.51
C ASN A 119 -7.51 -9.57 1.13
N THR A 120 -8.09 -9.90 2.27
CA THR A 120 -7.90 -11.20 2.91
C THR A 120 -8.94 -12.18 2.39
N SER A 121 -8.56 -13.25 1.67
CA SER A 121 -9.37 -14.46 1.41
C SER A 121 -10.78 -14.28 0.77
N PRO A 122 -11.20 -15.13 -0.19
CA PRO A 122 -12.58 -15.12 -0.70
C PRO A 122 -13.68 -15.23 0.37
N LEU A 123 -13.40 -15.88 1.51
CA LEU A 123 -14.33 -16.02 2.65
C LEU A 123 -14.24 -14.84 3.64
N SER A 124 -13.09 -14.17 3.72
CA SER A 124 -12.81 -13.05 4.65
C SER A 124 -12.79 -11.67 3.97
N ASN A 125 -13.00 -11.59 2.66
CA ASN A 125 -12.96 -10.37 1.86
C ASN A 125 -13.98 -9.31 2.33
N GLN A 126 -14.99 -9.71 3.10
CA GLN A 126 -15.97 -8.79 3.70
C GLN A 126 -15.59 -8.28 5.10
N ILE A 127 -14.55 -8.85 5.75
CA ILE A 127 -14.28 -8.60 7.16
C ILE A 127 -13.07 -7.68 7.35
N TYR A 128 -12.01 -7.80 6.55
CA TYR A 128 -10.82 -6.95 6.68
C TYR A 128 -10.20 -6.63 5.30
N SER A 129 -10.37 -5.39 4.86
CA SER A 129 -9.65 -4.81 3.72
C SER A 129 -8.76 -3.70 4.24
N GLU A 130 -7.46 -3.77 3.95
CA GLU A 130 -6.50 -2.74 4.33
C GLU A 130 -6.19 -1.86 3.12
N ASN A 131 -6.26 -0.54 3.30
CA ASN A 131 -5.86 0.42 2.27
C ASN A 131 -4.50 1.03 2.63
N ILE A 132 -3.52 0.79 1.77
CA ILE A 132 -2.15 1.26 1.91
C ILE A 132 -1.88 2.30 0.82
N THR A 133 -1.56 3.52 1.22
CA THR A 133 -1.17 4.59 0.29
C THR A 133 0.31 4.50 -0.02
N TYR A 134 0.70 4.65 -1.28
CA TYR A 134 2.10 4.72 -1.72
C TYR A 134 2.32 5.80 -2.78
N TYR A 135 3.52 6.36 -2.84
CA TYR A 135 3.86 7.47 -3.74
C TYR A 135 4.78 7.02 -4.86
N SER A 136 4.45 7.42 -6.09
CA SER A 136 5.28 7.15 -7.26
C SER A 136 5.65 8.41 -8.02
N ILE A 137 6.84 8.42 -8.60
CA ILE A 137 7.37 9.49 -9.44
C ILE A 137 7.68 8.90 -10.81
N ARG A 138 7.11 9.50 -11.85
CA ARG A 138 7.36 9.12 -13.24
C ARG A 138 7.79 10.31 -14.08
N ALA A 139 8.67 10.06 -15.05
CA ALA A 139 8.88 10.99 -16.14
C ALA A 139 7.71 10.86 -17.11
N ASP A 140 7.02 11.97 -17.36
CA ASP A 140 5.80 12.00 -18.17
C ASP A 140 6.14 12.35 -19.62
N GLU A 141 6.78 13.51 -19.82
CA GLU A 141 7.12 14.00 -21.15
C GLU A 141 8.49 14.68 -21.18
N THR A 142 9.20 14.45 -22.29
CA THR A 142 10.38 15.21 -22.68
C THR A 142 10.13 15.84 -24.03
N ASN A 143 10.00 17.17 -24.06
CA ASN A 143 9.76 17.93 -25.29
C ASN A 143 11.05 18.64 -25.71
N LEU A 144 11.41 18.50 -26.99
CA LEU A 144 12.55 19.14 -27.62
C LEU A 144 12.05 20.05 -28.74
N GLY A 145 12.58 21.27 -28.79
CA GLY A 145 12.28 22.26 -29.83
C GLY A 145 13.49 23.12 -30.17
N ASP A 146 13.33 23.99 -31.14
CA ASP A 146 14.36 24.98 -31.51
C ASP A 146 14.35 26.15 -30.53
N TYR A 147 15.50 26.44 -29.90
CA TYR A 147 15.65 27.58 -29.00
C TYR A 147 15.26 28.91 -29.66
N LYS A 148 15.55 29.09 -30.96
CA LYS A 148 15.23 30.33 -31.68
C LYS A 148 13.73 30.63 -31.73
N LYS A 149 12.89 29.60 -31.64
CA LYS A 149 11.43 29.72 -31.69
C LYS A 149 10.79 29.92 -30.31
N TYR A 150 11.34 29.28 -29.27
CA TYR A 150 10.70 29.21 -27.95
C TYR A 150 11.40 30.03 -26.85
N GLN A 151 12.64 30.50 -27.09
CA GLN A 151 13.44 31.34 -26.18
C GLN A 151 13.67 30.79 -24.76
N THR A 152 13.36 29.52 -24.52
CA THR A 152 13.64 28.83 -23.25
C THR A 152 14.57 27.67 -23.52
N THR A 153 15.80 27.70 -22.99
CA THR A 153 16.77 26.61 -23.22
C THR A 153 16.42 25.37 -22.40
N PHE A 154 16.01 25.56 -21.14
CA PHE A 154 15.79 24.46 -20.22
C PHE A 154 14.59 24.74 -19.31
N ARG A 155 13.70 23.76 -19.19
CA ARG A 155 12.48 23.84 -18.38
C ARG A 155 12.25 22.50 -17.68
N TYR A 156 12.01 22.55 -16.38
CA TYR A 156 11.78 21.36 -15.56
C TYR A 156 10.49 21.56 -14.77
N PHE A 157 9.52 20.68 -14.97
CA PHE A 157 8.25 20.70 -14.26
C PHE A 157 8.15 19.52 -13.32
N ILE A 158 7.64 19.79 -12.12
CA ILE A 158 7.21 18.79 -11.16
C ILE A 158 5.73 19.05 -10.94
N LEU A 159 4.90 18.15 -11.47
CA LEU A 159 3.45 18.23 -11.44
C LEU A 159 2.89 17.14 -10.54
N LEU A 160 1.69 17.35 -10.01
CA LEU A 160 0.92 16.27 -9.40
C LEU A 160 0.30 15.43 -10.52
N ASP A 161 0.32 14.11 -10.35
CA ASP A 161 -0.34 13.19 -11.26
C ASP A 161 -1.85 13.24 -11.02
N ASP A 162 -2.60 13.30 -12.11
CA ASP A 162 -4.06 13.23 -12.14
C ASP A 162 -4.56 11.78 -12.11
N ASN A 163 -3.70 10.82 -12.45
CA ASN A 163 -4.04 9.40 -12.50
C ASN A 163 -3.67 8.70 -11.19
N ILE A 164 -4.69 8.18 -10.51
CA ILE A 164 -4.55 7.38 -9.29
C ILE A 164 -4.60 5.90 -9.66
N LEU A 165 -3.50 5.18 -9.45
CA LEU A 165 -3.46 3.73 -9.63
C LEU A 165 -3.95 3.04 -8.35
N THR A 166 -4.90 2.11 -8.51
CA THR A 166 -5.37 1.25 -7.42
C THR A 166 -4.99 -0.20 -7.73
N THR A 167 -4.10 -0.78 -6.93
CA THR A 167 -3.69 -2.18 -7.06
C THR A 167 -4.42 -3.02 -6.02
N SER A 168 -4.90 -4.20 -6.39
CA SER A 168 -5.51 -5.16 -5.45
C SER A 168 -4.66 -6.41 -5.34
N ILE A 169 -4.36 -6.86 -4.12
CA ILE A 169 -3.68 -8.13 -3.85
C ILE A 169 -4.56 -8.98 -2.94
N GLU A 170 -4.77 -10.24 -3.35
CA GLU A 170 -5.45 -11.25 -2.54
C GLU A 170 -4.42 -12.14 -1.85
N VAL A 171 -4.50 -12.22 -0.52
CA VAL A 171 -3.66 -13.12 0.27
C VAL A 171 -4.45 -14.41 0.53
N TYR A 172 -3.93 -15.53 0.01
CA TYR A 172 -4.46 -16.86 0.29
C TYR A 172 -4.05 -17.28 1.70
N THR A 173 -5.04 -17.54 2.54
CA THR A 173 -4.81 -18.01 3.91
C THR A 173 -4.82 -19.54 3.99
N ILE A 174 -4.31 -20.10 5.09
CA ILE A 174 -4.36 -21.54 5.35
C ILE A 174 -5.81 -22.05 5.37
N SER A 175 -6.75 -21.23 5.88
CA SER A 175 -8.17 -21.54 5.85
C SER A 175 -8.71 -21.64 4.42
N ASP A 176 -8.20 -20.85 3.48
CA ASP A 176 -8.58 -20.97 2.06
C ASP A 176 -8.01 -22.24 1.44
N ALA A 177 -6.75 -22.58 1.76
CA ALA A 177 -6.13 -23.81 1.29
C ALA A 177 -6.91 -25.03 1.80
N LEU A 178 -7.26 -25.05 3.09
CA LEU A 178 -8.04 -26.13 3.72
C LEU A 178 -9.50 -26.18 3.24
N SER A 179 -10.10 -25.02 2.93
CA SER A 179 -11.45 -24.93 2.35
C SER A 179 -11.45 -25.46 0.91
N SER A 180 -10.48 -25.04 0.11
CA SER A 180 -10.29 -25.46 -1.28
C SER A 180 -9.97 -26.95 -1.41
N THR A 181 -9.22 -27.53 -0.47
CA THR A 181 -8.95 -28.98 -0.44
C THR A 181 -10.04 -29.79 0.29
N GLY A 182 -11.16 -29.17 0.70
CA GLY A 182 -12.28 -29.84 1.36
C GLY A 182 -12.02 -30.33 2.79
N GLY A 183 -10.86 -30.00 3.38
CA GLY A 183 -10.49 -30.41 4.75
C GLY A 183 -11.37 -29.75 5.82
N ILE A 184 -11.74 -28.48 5.63
CA ILE A 184 -12.68 -27.79 6.52
C ILE A 184 -14.07 -28.43 6.46
N LEU A 185 -14.55 -28.82 5.28
CA LEU A 185 -15.82 -29.53 5.14
C LEU A 185 -15.80 -30.88 5.89
N GLY A 186 -14.65 -31.57 5.88
CA GLY A 186 -14.44 -32.77 6.68
C GLY A 186 -14.58 -32.53 8.19
N ILE A 187 -13.91 -31.49 8.71
CA ILE A 187 -13.96 -31.12 10.14
C ILE A 187 -15.38 -30.69 10.54
N VAL A 188 -16.02 -29.83 9.73
CA VAL A 188 -17.40 -29.36 9.96
C VAL A 188 -18.36 -30.54 9.97
N SER A 189 -18.26 -31.47 9.02
CA SER A 189 -19.13 -32.66 8.98
C SER A 189 -18.98 -33.57 10.21
N LEU A 190 -17.77 -33.61 10.80
CA LEU A 190 -17.50 -34.36 12.03
C LEU A 190 -18.17 -33.72 13.24
N ILE A 191 -18.07 -32.38 13.34
CA ILE A 191 -18.75 -31.59 14.36
C ILE A 191 -20.27 -31.74 14.22
N ASP A 192 -20.81 -31.63 13.01
CA ASP A 192 -22.23 -31.78 12.73
C ASP A 192 -22.75 -33.17 13.13
N LYS A 193 -22.00 -34.23 12.81
CA LYS A 193 -22.33 -35.60 13.24
C LYS A 193 -22.36 -35.73 14.76
N ILE A 194 -21.40 -35.15 15.47
CA ILE A 194 -21.37 -35.17 16.94
C ILE A 194 -22.57 -34.41 17.52
N LEU A 195 -22.90 -33.25 16.94
CA LEU A 195 -24.03 -32.43 17.38
C LEU A 195 -25.36 -33.16 17.16
N LEU A 196 -25.55 -33.74 15.98
CA LEU A 196 -26.72 -34.55 15.63
C LEU A 196 -26.83 -35.80 16.53
N TYR A 197 -25.71 -36.45 16.85
CA TYR A 197 -25.69 -37.58 17.77
C TYR A 197 -26.13 -37.17 19.19
N ARG A 198 -25.64 -36.04 19.70
CA ARG A 198 -26.07 -35.52 21.01
C ARG A 198 -27.55 -35.15 21.02
N LEU A 199 -28.04 -34.48 19.98
CA LEU A 199 -29.46 -34.14 19.83
C LEU A 199 -30.33 -35.40 19.77
N GLY A 200 -29.90 -36.41 19.01
CA GLY A 200 -30.58 -37.71 18.92
C GLY A 200 -30.70 -38.40 20.28
N ASN A 201 -29.61 -38.45 21.05
CA ASN A 201 -29.62 -39.05 22.39
C ASN A 201 -30.56 -38.30 23.37
N VAL A 202 -30.59 -36.97 23.32
CA VAL A 202 -31.51 -36.17 24.15
C VAL A 202 -32.97 -36.47 23.78
N LEU A 203 -33.29 -36.49 22.49
CA LEU A 203 -34.63 -36.80 22.01
C LEU A 203 -35.07 -38.23 22.39
N GLN A 204 -34.16 -39.20 22.29
CA GLN A 204 -34.42 -40.59 22.68
C GLN A 204 -34.67 -40.74 24.18
N ASN A 205 -33.89 -40.02 25.02
CA ASN A 205 -34.11 -40.00 26.47
C ASN A 205 -35.46 -39.37 26.84
N ILE A 206 -35.86 -38.29 26.15
CA ILE A 206 -37.18 -37.68 26.34
C ILE A 206 -38.30 -38.66 25.97
N TRP A 207 -38.15 -39.39 24.87
CA TRP A 207 -39.13 -40.38 24.42
C TRP A 207 -39.31 -41.52 25.43
N LEU A 208 -38.21 -42.08 25.96
CA LEU A 208 -38.26 -43.14 26.99
C LEU A 208 -38.93 -42.66 28.30
N LEU A 209 -38.71 -41.41 28.69
CA LEU A 209 -39.37 -40.83 29.87
C LEU A 209 -40.89 -40.65 29.67
N GLN A 210 -41.33 -40.32 28.45
CA GLN A 210 -42.76 -40.30 28.12
C GLN A 210 -43.37 -41.70 28.20
N GLU A 211 -42.71 -42.71 27.63
CA GLU A 211 -43.18 -44.09 27.66
C GLU A 211 -43.30 -44.64 29.10
N LYS A 212 -42.31 -44.37 29.96
CA LYS A 212 -42.37 -44.73 31.38
C LYS A 212 -43.54 -44.07 32.10
N ARG A 213 -43.74 -42.75 31.91
CA ARG A 213 -44.87 -42.03 32.52
C ARG A 213 -46.22 -42.60 32.10
N VAL A 214 -46.38 -42.97 30.83
CA VAL A 214 -47.61 -43.59 30.33
C VAL A 214 -47.83 -44.95 30.98
N LYS A 215 -46.80 -45.81 31.03
CA LYS A 215 -46.88 -47.15 31.66
C LYS A 215 -47.20 -47.07 33.15
N GLU A 216 -46.61 -46.13 33.88
CA GLU A 216 -46.90 -45.90 35.30
C GLU A 216 -48.35 -45.44 35.52
N SER A 217 -48.86 -44.55 34.66
CA SER A 217 -50.26 -44.11 34.71
C SER A 217 -51.26 -45.25 34.47
N TYR A 218 -50.97 -46.17 33.55
CA TYR A 218 -51.80 -47.37 33.34
C TYR A 218 -51.73 -48.35 34.52
N LYS A 219 -50.56 -48.54 35.13
CA LYS A 219 -50.40 -49.45 36.27
C LYS A 219 -51.17 -48.96 37.50
N GLN A 220 -51.06 -47.66 37.79
CA GLN A 220 -51.78 -47.04 38.90
C GLN A 220 -53.30 -47.16 38.72
N LYS A 221 -53.81 -46.94 37.50
CA LYS A 221 -55.25 -47.08 37.19
C LYS A 221 -55.76 -48.52 37.37
N ASN A 222 -54.95 -49.53 37.08
CA ASN A 222 -55.31 -50.93 37.28
C ASN A 222 -55.32 -51.33 38.76
N GLU A 223 -54.40 -50.80 39.57
CA GLU A 223 -54.36 -51.05 41.03
C GLU A 223 -55.58 -50.40 41.72
N THR A 224 -55.95 -49.18 41.35
CA THR A 224 -57.18 -48.54 41.89
C THR A 224 -58.45 -49.28 41.48
N PHE A 225 -58.47 -49.87 40.29
CA PHE A 225 -59.60 -50.66 39.81
C PHE A 225 -59.74 -51.99 40.59
N GLN A 226 -58.63 -52.67 40.91
CA GLN A 226 -58.67 -53.91 41.70
C GLN A 226 -59.06 -53.67 43.18
N GLU A 227 -58.61 -52.57 43.81
CA GLU A 227 -59.06 -52.20 45.16
C GLU A 227 -60.56 -51.89 45.22
N SER A 228 -61.14 -51.37 44.14
CA SER A 228 -62.59 -51.11 44.06
C SER A 228 -63.45 -52.38 43.92
N LEU A 229 -62.87 -53.48 43.40
CA LEU A 229 -63.54 -54.77 43.23
C LEU A 229 -63.38 -55.72 44.42
N GLY A 230 -62.35 -55.53 45.27
CA GLY A 230 -62.14 -56.31 46.48
C GLY A 230 -62.94 -55.86 47.70
N ASN A 231 -63.62 -54.71 47.62
CA ASN A 231 -64.41 -54.09 48.69
C ASN A 231 -65.93 -54.13 48.44
N ALA A 232 -66.40 -54.95 47.47
CA ALA A 232 -67.82 -55.20 47.19
C ALA A 232 -68.17 -56.65 47.56
#